data_AF-A0A0A6P5M1-F1
#
_entry.id   AF-A0A0A6P5M1-F1
#
_cell.length_a   1.000
_cell.length_b   1.000
_cell.length_c   1.000
_cell.angle_alpha   90.00
_cell.angle_beta   90.00
_cell.angle_gamma   90.00
#
_symmetry.space_group_name_H-M   'P 1'
#
loop_
_entity.id
_entity.type
_entity.pdbx_description
1 polymer ?
#
loop_
_entity_poly.entity_id
_entity_poly.type
_entity_poly.pdbx_seq_one_letter_code
_entity_poly.pdbx_strand_id
1 'polypeptide(L)'
;MLANAAKVFQVEHPWIRLGVNKEKIRHLANYFGLSDIQDLPASPCLSSRVETGIRIFPETLSLISQCESAIKTMIDVDTVRCRVQKYKFTGSPAVW
;
A
#
# COMPACT_ATOMS: atom_id res chain seq x y z
N MET A 1 -16.29 -1.15 -12.80
CA MET A 1 -16.84 -2.52 -12.76
C MET A 1 -15.80 -3.56 -12.27
N LEU A 2 -15.02 -3.30 -11.22
CA LEU A 2 -14.03 -4.27 -10.69
C LEU A 2 -13.87 -4.15 -9.16
N ALA A 3 -14.92 -4.44 -8.39
CA ALA A 3 -14.86 -4.49 -6.92
C ALA A 3 -15.03 -5.89 -6.33
N ASN A 4 -15.23 -6.93 -7.15
CA ASN A 4 -15.72 -8.22 -6.68
C ASN A 4 -14.83 -9.41 -7.08
N ALA A 5 -13.50 -9.29 -6.99
CA ALA A 5 -12.59 -10.42 -7.23
C ALA A 5 -12.93 -11.63 -6.33
N ALA A 6 -13.21 -11.39 -5.04
CA ALA A 6 -13.61 -12.45 -4.12
C ALA A 6 -14.88 -13.19 -4.56
N LYS A 7 -15.87 -12.50 -5.17
CA LYS A 7 -17.09 -13.16 -5.68
C LYS A 7 -16.80 -14.00 -6.92
N VAL A 8 -15.95 -13.51 -7.82
CA VAL A 8 -15.56 -14.24 -9.05
C VAL A 8 -14.84 -15.54 -8.70
N PHE A 9 -13.97 -15.50 -7.70
CA PHE A 9 -13.18 -16.66 -7.26
C PHE A 9 -13.84 -17.46 -6.12
N GLN A 10 -15.09 -17.15 -5.75
CA GLN A 10 -15.81 -17.79 -4.64
C GLN A 10 -14.97 -17.87 -3.35
N VAL A 11 -14.19 -16.82 -3.08
CA VAL A 11 -13.39 -16.73 -1.86
C VAL A 11 -14.30 -16.41 -0.69
N GLU A 12 -14.44 -17.36 0.21
CA GLU A 12 -15.14 -17.17 1.47
C GLU A 12 -14.23 -16.45 2.48
N HIS A 13 -14.78 -15.46 3.17
CA HIS A 13 -14.11 -14.74 4.25
C HIS A 13 -14.80 -15.10 5.58
N PRO A 14 -14.33 -16.14 6.30
CA PRO A 14 -15.04 -16.67 7.47
C PRO A 14 -15.34 -15.62 8.54
N TRP A 15 -14.42 -14.70 8.78
CA TRP A 15 -14.58 -13.62 9.76
C TRP A 15 -15.63 -12.57 9.34
N ILE A 16 -15.78 -12.29 8.03
CA ILE A 16 -16.85 -11.42 7.51
C ILE A 16 -18.20 -12.11 7.71
N ARG A 17 -18.28 -13.41 7.35
CA ARG A 17 -19.49 -14.22 7.53
C ARG A 17 -19.94 -14.29 9.00
N LEU A 18 -18.99 -14.35 9.93
CA LEU A 18 -19.24 -14.39 11.37
C LEU A 18 -19.46 -13.01 12.00
N GLY A 19 -19.46 -11.92 11.23
CA GLY A 19 -19.64 -10.55 11.74
C GLY A 19 -18.51 -10.09 12.67
N VAL A 20 -17.32 -10.68 12.52
CA VAL A 20 -16.14 -10.36 13.33
C VAL A 20 -15.45 -9.13 12.72
N ASN A 21 -15.35 -8.05 13.50
CA ASN A 21 -14.64 -6.84 13.10
C ASN A 21 -13.12 -7.00 13.29
N LYS A 22 -12.32 -6.08 12.74
CA LYS A 22 -10.86 -6.11 12.85
C LYS A 22 -10.37 -6.05 14.30
N GLU A 23 -11.07 -5.33 15.17
CA GLU A 23 -10.74 -5.26 16.61
C GLU A 23 -10.81 -6.65 17.25
N LYS A 24 -11.90 -7.39 17.02
CA LYS A 24 -12.04 -8.77 17.50
C LYS A 24 -10.96 -9.69 16.94
N ILE A 25 -10.59 -9.52 15.67
CA ILE A 25 -9.47 -10.28 15.07
C ILE A 25 -8.16 -9.97 15.79
N ARG A 26 -7.89 -8.70 16.13
CA ARG A 26 -6.69 -8.30 16.89
C ARG A 26 -6.71 -8.83 18.32
N HIS A 27 -7.86 -8.83 18.99
CA HIS A 27 -8.00 -9.45 20.32
C HIS A 27 -7.78 -10.97 20.28
N LEU A 28 -8.28 -11.65 19.25
CA LEU A 28 -8.02 -13.07 19.05
C LEU A 28 -6.53 -13.33 18.77
N ALA A 29 -5.88 -12.51 17.94
CA ALA A 29 -4.44 -12.59 17.72
C ALA A 29 -3.66 -12.48 19.03
N ASN A 30 -3.99 -11.50 19.89
CA ASN A 30 -3.39 -11.37 21.21
C ASN A 30 -3.67 -12.59 22.11
N TYR A 31 -4.91 -13.08 22.14
CA TYR A 31 -5.31 -14.28 22.91
C TYR A 31 -4.51 -15.53 22.51
N PHE A 32 -4.17 -15.68 21.22
CA PHE A 32 -3.35 -16.78 20.70
C PHE A 32 -1.84 -16.51 20.75
N GLY A 33 -1.39 -15.38 21.32
CA GLY A 33 0.04 -15.03 21.42
C GLY A 33 0.68 -14.55 20.12
N LEU A 34 -0.12 -14.14 19.13
CA LEU A 34 0.31 -13.61 17.83
C LEU A 34 0.59 -12.09 17.89
N SER A 35 1.41 -11.70 18.86
CA SER A 35 1.70 -10.28 19.17
C SER A 35 2.50 -9.55 18.08
N ASP A 36 3.19 -10.30 17.22
CA ASP A 36 3.96 -9.80 16.09
C ASP A 36 3.08 -9.28 14.93
N ILE A 37 1.84 -9.79 14.80
CA ILE A 37 0.93 -9.45 13.71
C ILE A 37 -0.31 -8.64 14.14
N GLN A 38 -0.56 -8.51 15.45
CA GLN A 38 -1.77 -7.87 15.98
C GLN A 38 -1.91 -6.38 15.58
N ASP A 39 -0.79 -5.66 15.48
CA ASP A 39 -0.76 -4.21 15.24
C ASP A 39 -0.27 -3.83 13.84
N LEU A 40 -0.17 -4.80 12.92
CA LEU A 40 0.29 -4.54 11.57
C LEU A 40 -0.58 -3.46 10.91
N PRO A 41 0.01 -2.32 10.51
CA PRO A 41 -0.71 -1.28 9.81
C PRO A 41 -1.12 -1.80 8.43
N ALA A 42 -2.34 -1.46 8.01
CA ALA A 42 -2.78 -1.75 6.66
C ALA A 42 -1.84 -1.06 5.66
N SER A 43 -1.04 -1.85 4.95
CA SER A 43 -0.09 -1.31 3.98
C SER A 43 -0.80 -1.11 2.63
N PRO A 44 -0.98 0.13 2.15
CA PRO A 44 -1.58 0.39 0.85
C PRO A 44 -0.67 -0.12 -0.27
N CYS A 45 -1.24 -0.62 -1.37
CA CYS A 45 -0.49 -1.15 -2.50
C CYS A 45 0.50 -0.11 -3.08
N LEU A 46 1.71 -0.54 -3.44
CA LEU A 46 2.72 0.35 -4.02
C LEU A 46 2.26 0.97 -5.36
N SER A 47 1.38 0.30 -6.11
CA SER A 47 0.83 0.84 -7.36
C SER A 47 0.06 2.15 -7.17
N SER A 48 -0.51 2.40 -5.99
CA SER A 48 -1.19 3.68 -5.67
C SER A 48 -0.24 4.90 -5.67
N ARG A 49 1.07 4.68 -5.71
CA ARG A 49 2.09 5.73 -5.80
C ARG A 49 2.41 6.14 -7.24
N VAL A 50 1.99 5.36 -8.22
CA VAL A 50 2.23 5.61 -9.64
C VAL A 50 1.01 6.28 -10.23
N GLU A 51 1.20 7.43 -10.89
CA GLU A 51 0.12 8.13 -11.59
C GLU A 51 -0.56 7.21 -12.63
N THR A 52 -1.89 7.23 -12.65
CA THR A 52 -2.70 6.44 -13.59
C THR A 52 -2.33 6.77 -15.03
N GLY A 53 -2.18 5.74 -15.87
CA GLY A 53 -1.78 5.90 -17.26
C GLY A 53 -0.26 5.99 -17.47
N ILE A 54 0.53 5.73 -16.43
CA ILE A 54 1.94 5.32 -16.54
C ILE A 54 2.01 3.79 -16.48
N ARG A 55 2.83 3.19 -17.34
CA ARG A 55 3.12 1.76 -17.26
C ARG A 55 3.90 1.47 -15.98
N ILE A 56 3.39 0.55 -15.17
CA ILE A 56 4.08 0.10 -13.96
C ILE A 56 5.11 -0.95 -14.35
N PHE A 57 6.36 -0.72 -13.97
CA PHE A 57 7.44 -1.69 -14.06
C PHE A 57 7.83 -2.17 -12.65
N PRO A 58 8.21 -3.45 -12.46
CA PRO A 58 8.63 -3.98 -11.15
C PRO A 58 9.75 -3.14 -10.51
N GLU A 59 10.69 -2.66 -11.31
CA GLU A 59 11.82 -1.84 -10.90
C GLU A 59 11.35 -0.51 -10.29
N THR A 60 10.31 0.09 -10.86
CA THR A 60 9.70 1.32 -10.34
C THR A 60 9.09 1.10 -8.95
N LEU A 61 8.39 -0.02 -8.75
CA LEU A 61 7.81 -0.35 -7.44
C LEU A 61 8.90 -0.63 -6.40
N SER A 62 9.97 -1.33 -6.81
CA SER A 62 11.13 -1.59 -5.95
C SER A 62 11.80 -0.28 -5.53
N LEU A 63 11.99 0.66 -6.45
CA LEU A 63 12.55 1.97 -6.16
C LEU A 63 11.66 2.77 -5.19
N ILE A 64 10.34 2.80 -5.41
CA ILE A 64 9.39 3.46 -4.49
C ILE A 64 9.52 2.88 -3.07
N SER A 65 9.57 1.54 -2.95
CA SER A 65 9.68 0.84 -1.66
C SER A 65 10.99 1.19 -0.95
N GLN A 66 12.11 1.19 -1.67
CA GLN A 66 13.43 1.53 -1.15
C GLN A 66 13.49 2.99 -0.70
N CYS A 67 12.94 3.92 -1.48
CA CYS A 67 12.85 5.32 -1.11
C CYS A 67 11.99 5.53 0.15
N GLU A 68 10.79 4.94 0.22
CA GLU A 68 9.92 5.05 1.40
C GLU A 68 10.62 4.47 2.65
N SER A 69 11.32 3.34 2.51
CA SER A 69 12.03 2.69 3.62
C SER A 69 13.24 3.50 4.09
N ALA A 70 14.06 3.99 3.17
CA ALA A 70 15.24 4.80 3.51
C ALA A 70 14.86 6.11 4.21
N ILE A 71 13.79 6.78 3.77
CA ILE A 71 13.32 8.02 4.42
C ILE A 71 12.81 7.73 5.83
N LYS A 72 12.07 6.64 6.03
CA LYS A 72 11.59 6.22 7.36
C LYS A 72 12.73 5.91 8.33
N THR A 73 13.90 5.47 7.85
CA THR A 73 15.06 5.25 8.74
C THR A 73 15.82 6.53 9.06
N MET A 74 15.63 7.59 8.26
CA MET A 74 16.33 8.87 8.43
C MET A 74 15.53 9.89 9.24
N ILE A 75 14.20 9.78 9.24
CA ILE A 75 13.30 10.78 9.82
C ILE A 75 12.22 10.04 10.63
N ASP A 76 11.95 10.54 11.83
CA ASP A 76 10.86 10.04 12.68
C ASP A 76 9.50 10.53 12.16
N VAL A 77 8.94 9.77 11.21
CA VAL A 77 7.63 10.06 10.58
C VAL A 77 6.78 8.80 10.44
N ASP A 78 5.50 8.92 10.79
CA ASP A 78 4.54 7.82 10.71
C ASP A 78 4.25 7.36 9.28
N THR A 79 4.31 8.27 8.30
CA THR A 79 3.91 7.98 6.92
C THR A 79 4.80 8.70 5.91
N VAL A 80 5.39 7.92 5.00
CA VAL A 80 6.11 8.41 3.82
C VAL A 80 5.42 7.84 2.59
N ARG A 81 5.24 8.68 1.55
CA ARG A 81 4.70 8.25 0.25
C ARG A 81 5.52 8.84 -0.88
N CYS A 82 6.31 8.01 -1.57
CA CYS A 82 7.07 8.43 -2.75
C CYS A 82 6.16 8.31 -3.99
N ARG A 83 5.79 9.42 -4.63
CA ARG A 83 4.88 9.43 -5.78
C ARG A 83 5.63 9.64 -7.10
N VAL A 84 5.38 8.75 -8.07
CA VAL A 84 5.93 8.84 -9.43
C VAL A 84 4.89 9.51 -10.34
N GLN A 85 5.30 10.58 -11.01
CA GLN A 85 4.47 11.37 -11.91
C GLN A 85 5.10 11.43 -13.31
N LYS A 86 4.28 11.65 -14.35
CA LYS A 86 4.79 11.95 -15.68
C LYS A 86 5.56 13.26 -15.63
N TYR A 87 6.73 13.29 -16.27
CA TYR A 87 7.47 14.52 -16.43
C TYR A 87 6.63 15.52 -17.23
N LYS A 88 6.15 16.58 -16.57
CA LYS A 88 5.44 17.68 -17.21
C LYS A 88 6.45 18.76 -17.57
N PHE A 89 6.98 18.72 -18.80
CA PHE A 89 7.74 19.85 -19.33
C PHE A 89 6.77 21.02 -19.51
N THR A 90 6.79 21.97 -18.58
CA THR A 90 6.05 23.23 -18.68
C THR A 90 7.06 24.36 -18.61
N GLY A 91 7.70 24.65 -19.75
CA GLY A 91 8.63 25.76 -19.91
C GLY A 91 9.70 25.47 -20.97
N SER A 92 9.53 26.09 -22.15
CA SER A 92 10.41 26.16 -23.34
C SER A 92 11.91 25.95 -23.11
N PRO A 93 12.69 25.41 -24.09
CA PRO A 93 14.15 25.55 -24.05
C PRO A 93 14.47 27.04 -24.00
N ALA A 94 14.91 27.52 -22.85
CA ALA A 94 15.48 28.85 -22.72
C ALA A 94 16.85 28.81 -23.40
N VAL A 95 16.84 29.09 -24.70
CA VAL A 95 17.95 29.75 -25.37
C VAL A 95 18.06 31.13 -24.72
N TRP A 96 19.10 31.37 -23.93
CA TRP A 96 19.90 32.60 -23.82
C TRP A 96 21.22 32.24 -23.13
#